data_AF-A0A534RSP5-F1
#
_entry.id   AF-A0A534RSP5-F1
#
_cell.length_a   1.000
_cell.length_b   1.000
_cell.length_c   1.000
_cell.angle_alpha   90.00
_cell.angle_beta   90.00
_cell.angle_gamma   90.00
#
_symmetry.space_group_name_H-M   'P 1'
#
loop_
_entity.id
_entity.type
_entity.pdbx_description
1 polymer ?
#
loop_
_entity_poly.entity_id
_entity_poly.type
_entity_poly.pdbx_seq_one_letter_code
_entity_poly.pdbx_strand_id
1 'polypeptide(L)'
;MTPHEKLSESAISRGEAGGGEQRPRWLYVTVVLVLWLLGQSSVAQTLAPPEPPSYQLLRFDEDYRYLRDPGRRSDLWDPLKCIALNDAATWYLSLGGEVRERYEYFHNTSWGQGPQDDDGYLL
;
A
#
# COMPACT_ATOMS: atom_id res chain seq x y z
N MET A 1 -52.22 -86.40 16.07
CA MET A 1 -51.11 -85.44 16.05
C MET A 1 -51.31 -84.53 14.84
N THR A 2 -51.71 -83.28 15.06
CA THR A 2 -51.87 -82.19 14.07
C THR A 2 -50.66 -81.23 14.17
N PRO A 3 -50.55 -80.09 13.44
CA PRO A 3 -51.36 -79.53 12.31
C PRO A 3 -50.49 -79.46 11.02
N HIS A 4 -50.64 -78.63 9.97
CA HIS A 4 -51.62 -77.63 9.43
C HIS A 4 -51.66 -77.86 7.88
N GLU A 5 -52.61 -77.46 7.04
CA GLU A 5 -53.76 -76.54 7.10
C GLU A 5 -53.46 -75.03 7.03
N LYS A 6 -53.24 -74.48 5.81
CA LYS A 6 -54.13 -73.44 5.20
C LYS A 6 -53.83 -73.14 3.72
N LEU A 7 -54.72 -72.36 3.09
CA LEU A 7 -54.89 -72.18 1.64
C LEU A 7 -54.67 -70.73 1.16
N SER A 8 -54.53 -70.59 -0.16
CA SER A 8 -54.92 -69.46 -1.03
C SER A 8 -54.38 -68.04 -0.77
N GLU A 9 -53.58 -67.59 -1.75
CA GLU A 9 -53.68 -66.32 -2.50
C GLU A 9 -54.15 -65.01 -1.81
N SER A 10 -53.38 -63.93 -2.00
CA SER A 10 -53.87 -62.67 -2.60
C SER A 10 -52.75 -61.60 -2.71
N ALA A 11 -53.11 -60.42 -3.23
CA ALA A 11 -52.35 -59.16 -3.20
C ALA A 11 -51.11 -59.02 -4.09
N ILE A 12 -51.38 -58.58 -5.33
CA ILE A 12 -50.52 -57.70 -6.13
C ILE A 12 -49.96 -56.57 -5.26
N SER A 13 -48.67 -56.25 -5.41
CA SER A 13 -48.18 -54.87 -5.24
C SER A 13 -47.05 -54.55 -6.22
N ARG A 14 -47.11 -53.34 -6.79
CA ARG A 14 -46.15 -52.81 -7.77
C ARG A 14 -45.27 -51.80 -7.06
N GLY A 15 -43.98 -52.10 -6.87
CA GLY A 15 -42.95 -51.07 -6.65
C GLY A 15 -42.41 -50.67 -8.02
N GLU A 16 -42.73 -49.50 -8.57
CA GLU A 16 -42.34 -48.14 -8.16
C GLU A 16 -40.84 -47.86 -8.38
N ALA A 17 -40.55 -46.75 -9.08
CA ALA A 17 -39.24 -46.47 -9.64
C ALA A 17 -38.34 -45.68 -8.68
N GLY A 18 -37.07 -46.07 -8.61
CA GLY A 18 -36.01 -45.42 -7.81
C GLY A 18 -34.81 -44.97 -8.66
N GLY A 19 -35.06 -44.49 -9.88
CA GLY A 19 -34.01 -44.12 -10.85
C GLY A 19 -33.26 -42.84 -10.51
N GLY A 20 -32.44 -42.85 -9.44
CA GLY A 20 -31.61 -41.71 -9.06
C GLY A 20 -30.52 -41.42 -10.09
N GLU A 21 -30.59 -40.25 -10.74
CA GLU A 21 -29.60 -39.80 -11.71
C GLU A 21 -28.21 -39.61 -11.07
N GLN A 22 -27.33 -40.57 -11.31
CA GLN A 22 -25.91 -40.55 -10.92
C GLN A 22 -25.17 -39.41 -11.65
N ARG A 23 -25.17 -38.19 -11.09
CA ARG A 23 -24.51 -37.03 -11.70
C ARG A 23 -23.00 -37.32 -11.89
N PRO A 24 -22.46 -37.15 -13.10
CA PRO A 24 -21.16 -37.71 -13.44
C PRO A 24 -20.04 -36.97 -12.73
N ARG A 25 -19.06 -37.72 -12.19
CA ARG A 25 -18.03 -37.19 -11.27
C ARG A 25 -17.18 -36.06 -11.85
N TRP A 26 -17.04 -35.97 -13.18
CA TRP A 26 -16.36 -34.86 -13.85
C TRP A 26 -17.03 -33.49 -13.61
N LEU A 27 -18.35 -33.46 -13.38
CA LEU A 27 -19.11 -32.24 -13.12
C LEU A 27 -18.66 -31.56 -11.81
N TYR A 28 -18.26 -32.34 -10.82
CA TYR A 28 -17.71 -31.81 -9.56
C TYR A 28 -16.27 -31.30 -9.75
N VAL A 29 -15.47 -31.98 -10.58
CA VAL A 29 -14.10 -31.54 -10.91
C VAL A 29 -14.13 -30.21 -11.68
N THR A 30 -15.03 -30.05 -12.66
CA THR A 30 -15.16 -28.77 -13.38
C THR A 30 -15.69 -27.66 -12.48
N VAL A 31 -16.65 -27.92 -11.59
CA VAL A 31 -17.11 -26.92 -10.61
C VAL A 31 -15.98 -26.50 -9.67
N VAL A 32 -15.19 -27.43 -9.12
CA VAL A 32 -14.04 -27.10 -8.26
C VAL A 32 -12.97 -26.32 -9.01
N LEU A 33 -12.66 -26.71 -10.25
CA LEU A 33 -11.67 -26.00 -11.09
C LEU A 33 -12.14 -24.57 -11.43
N VAL A 34 -13.42 -24.40 -11.76
CA VAL A 34 -14.04 -23.09 -12.02
C VAL A 34 -14.04 -22.23 -10.75
N LEU A 35 -14.37 -22.78 -9.59
CA LEU A 35 -14.29 -22.05 -8.31
C LEU A 35 -12.84 -21.66 -7.95
N TRP A 36 -11.85 -22.47 -8.30
CA TRP A 36 -10.43 -22.16 -8.08
C TRP A 36 -9.87 -21.11 -9.05
N LEU A 37 -10.38 -21.08 -10.29
CA LEU A 37 -10.13 -20.01 -11.27
C LEU A 37 -10.83 -18.70 -10.92
N LEU A 38 -12.06 -18.75 -10.41
CA LEU A 38 -12.79 -17.58 -9.88
C LEU A 38 -12.20 -17.08 -8.56
N GLY A 39 -11.52 -17.95 -7.80
CA GLY A 39 -10.80 -17.63 -6.57
C GLY A 39 -9.45 -16.92 -6.76
N GLN A 40 -9.06 -16.61 -8.00
CA GLN A 40 -7.88 -15.80 -8.32
C GLN A 40 -8.13 -14.32 -7.99
N SER A 41 -8.21 -14.00 -6.70
CA SER A 41 -8.34 -12.63 -6.21
C SER A 41 -7.21 -11.75 -6.77
N SER A 42 -7.59 -10.64 -7.41
CA SER A 42 -6.63 -9.69 -7.97
C SER A 42 -5.62 -9.24 -6.90
N VAL A 43 -4.35 -9.59 -7.10
CA VAL A 43 -3.26 -8.93 -6.38
C VAL A 43 -3.30 -7.47 -6.82
N ALA A 44 -3.74 -6.59 -5.90
CA ALA A 44 -3.66 -5.17 -6.11
C ALA A 44 -2.19 -4.79 -6.27
N GLN A 45 -1.80 -4.44 -7.49
CA GLN A 45 -0.51 -3.82 -7.74
C GLN A 45 -0.57 -2.42 -7.14
N THR A 46 -0.23 -2.31 -5.85
CA THR A 46 0.10 -1.03 -5.24
C THR A 46 1.22 -0.44 -6.06
N LEU A 47 0.89 0.57 -6.87
CA LEU A 47 1.86 1.33 -7.63
C LEU A 47 2.94 1.80 -6.63
N ALA A 48 4.21 1.67 -7.00
CA ALA A 48 5.30 2.18 -6.16
C ALA A 48 4.97 3.64 -5.76
N PRO A 49 5.08 4.02 -4.47
CA PRO A 49 4.72 5.36 -4.03
C PRO A 49 5.42 6.39 -4.92
N PRO A 50 4.71 7.43 -5.41
CA PRO A 50 5.34 8.41 -6.30
C PRO A 50 6.60 8.96 -5.64
N GLU A 51 7.68 9.01 -6.41
CA GLU A 51 8.99 9.49 -5.96
C GLU A 51 8.84 10.86 -5.29
N PRO A 52 9.55 11.13 -4.17
CA PRO A 52 9.48 12.43 -3.52
C PRO A 52 9.82 13.55 -4.52
N PRO A 53 9.09 14.69 -4.48
CA PRO A 53 9.37 15.80 -5.36
C PRO A 53 10.79 16.33 -5.15
N SER A 54 11.49 16.61 -6.26
CA SER A 54 12.78 17.30 -6.25
C SER A 54 12.71 18.62 -5.49
N TYR A 55 13.74 18.93 -4.71
CA TYR A 55 13.91 20.23 -4.05
C TYR A 55 13.70 21.39 -5.03
N GLN A 56 12.93 22.39 -4.60
CA GLN A 56 12.59 23.55 -5.41
C GLN A 56 13.62 24.68 -5.21
N LEU A 57 13.69 25.59 -6.20
CA LEU A 57 14.50 26.81 -6.08
C LEU A 57 13.98 27.73 -4.95
N LEU A 58 12.67 27.69 -4.70
CA LEU A 58 11.97 28.47 -3.69
C LEU A 58 11.42 27.54 -2.60
N ARG A 59 12.16 27.43 -1.49
CA ARG A 59 11.84 26.55 -0.34
C ARG A 59 10.44 26.76 0.26
N PHE A 60 9.83 27.93 0.06
CA PHE A 60 8.49 28.24 0.57
C PHE A 60 7.35 27.66 -0.28
N ASP A 61 7.62 27.25 -1.52
CA ASP A 61 6.66 26.59 -2.42
C ASP A 61 6.69 25.05 -2.26
N GLU A 62 7.49 24.51 -1.32
CA GLU A 62 7.66 23.07 -1.08
C GLU A 62 6.56 22.47 -0.18
N ASP A 63 5.79 21.53 -0.74
CA ASP A 63 4.71 20.85 -0.02
C ASP A 63 5.16 19.52 0.60
N TYR A 64 5.50 19.57 1.89
CA TYR A 64 5.94 18.40 2.67
C TYR A 64 4.80 17.56 3.26
N ARG A 65 3.52 17.77 2.90
CA ARG A 65 2.39 16.99 3.45
C ARG A 65 2.47 15.49 3.17
N TYR A 66 3.21 15.06 2.15
CA TYR A 66 3.41 13.64 1.86
C TYR A 66 4.26 12.92 2.92
N LEU A 67 5.14 13.63 3.65
CA LEU A 67 5.97 13.08 4.72
C LEU A 67 5.19 12.67 5.97
N ARG A 68 3.86 12.92 6.03
CA ARG A 68 2.98 12.31 7.04
C ARG A 68 2.97 10.78 6.94
N ASP A 69 3.15 10.22 5.75
CA ASP A 69 3.31 8.79 5.53
C ASP A 69 4.77 8.38 5.85
N PRO A 70 5.02 7.54 6.88
CA PRO A 70 6.38 7.09 7.20
C PRO A 70 7.04 6.32 6.05
N GLY A 71 6.26 5.64 5.19
CA GLY A 71 6.74 4.90 4.03
C GLY A 71 7.19 5.78 2.86
N ARG A 72 7.05 7.11 2.97
CA ARG A 72 7.45 8.09 1.95
C ARG A 72 8.55 9.05 2.43
N ARG A 73 9.22 8.69 3.54
CA ARG A 73 10.40 9.40 4.06
C ARG A 73 11.65 8.74 3.49
N SER A 74 12.39 9.46 2.65
CA SER A 74 13.63 9.00 2.03
C SER A 74 14.87 9.58 2.69
N ASP A 75 14.77 10.82 3.18
CA ASP A 75 15.91 11.62 3.58
C ASP A 75 16.09 11.60 5.10
N LEU A 76 17.34 11.69 5.55
CA LEU A 76 17.71 11.77 6.97
C LEU A 76 16.99 12.90 7.74
N TRP A 77 16.57 13.94 7.03
CA TRP A 77 15.91 15.13 7.59
C TRP A 77 14.38 15.05 7.58
N ASP A 78 13.76 14.10 6.88
CA ASP A 78 12.29 14.00 6.77
C ASP A 78 11.57 13.84 8.12
N PRO A 79 12.12 13.11 9.13
CA PRO A 79 11.54 13.09 10.47
C PRO A 79 11.54 14.44 11.18
N LEU A 80 12.47 15.35 10.84
CA LEU A 80 12.52 16.72 11.36
C LEU A 80 11.58 17.65 10.58
N LYS A 81 11.51 17.50 9.24
CA LYS A 81 10.58 18.25 8.38
C LYS A 81 9.11 18.02 8.75
N CYS A 82 8.76 16.81 9.21
CA CYS A 82 7.38 16.43 9.55
C CYS A 82 7.32 15.61 10.85
N ILE A 83 7.06 16.29 11.97
CA ILE A 83 6.94 15.68 13.30
C ILE A 83 5.46 15.36 13.56
N ALA A 84 5.13 14.07 13.73
CA ALA A 84 3.78 13.67 14.16
C ALA A 84 3.58 14.03 15.64
N LEU A 85 2.40 14.55 15.99
CA LEU A 85 2.04 14.95 17.36
C LEU A 85 1.08 13.94 18.03
N ASN A 86 0.66 12.90 17.30
CA ASN A 86 -0.12 11.77 17.80
C ASN A 86 0.15 10.49 16.96
N ASP A 87 -0.16 9.32 17.54
CA ASP A 87 0.12 8.01 16.92
C ASP A 87 -0.56 7.81 15.57
N ALA A 88 -1.70 8.47 15.34
CA ALA A 88 -2.45 8.43 14.09
C ALA A 88 -1.90 9.36 12.99
N ALA A 89 -0.85 10.15 13.26
CA ALA A 89 -0.27 11.16 12.37
C ALA A 89 -1.28 12.18 11.78
N THR A 90 -2.44 12.33 12.41
CA THR A 90 -3.48 13.30 12.00
C THR A 90 -3.16 14.70 12.47
N TRP A 91 -2.45 14.83 13.59
CA TRP A 91 -1.88 16.09 14.08
C TRP A 91 -0.36 16.04 13.87
N TYR A 92 0.21 17.11 13.34
CA TYR A 92 1.62 17.16 12.94
C TYR A 92 2.13 18.61 12.97
N LEU A 93 3.43 18.76 13.18
CA LEU A 93 4.18 20.00 13.00
C LEU A 93 5.07 19.84 11.78
N SER A 94 4.99 20.79 10.84
CA SER A 94 5.95 20.90 9.74
C SER A 94 7.00 21.94 10.07
N LEU A 95 8.27 21.60 9.87
CA LEU A 95 9.41 22.50 10.05
C LEU A 95 10.12 22.73 8.71
N GLY A 96 10.26 24.00 8.35
CA GLY A 96 11.10 24.46 7.24
C GLY A 96 12.29 25.24 7.77
N GLY A 97 13.36 25.31 6.99
CA GLY A 97 14.57 26.04 7.35
C GLY A 97 15.48 26.27 6.15
N GLU A 98 16.30 27.31 6.25
CA GLU A 98 17.29 27.67 5.25
C GLU A 98 18.58 28.11 5.96
N VAL A 99 19.71 27.70 5.40
CA VAL A 99 21.04 28.19 5.79
C VAL A 99 21.67 28.76 4.52
N ARG A 100 22.20 29.98 4.60
CA ARG A 100 22.97 30.64 3.55
C ARG A 100 24.19 31.26 4.20
N GLU A 101 25.36 30.70 3.91
CA GLU A 101 26.66 31.27 4.26
C GLU A 101 27.18 32.05 3.06
N ARG A 102 27.82 33.20 3.28
CA ARG A 102 28.54 33.91 2.21
C ARG A 102 29.87 34.46 2.71
N TYR A 103 30.96 33.95 2.15
CA TYR A 103 32.25 34.60 2.24
C TYR A 103 32.34 35.77 1.24
N GLU A 104 32.64 36.97 1.74
CA GLU A 104 32.92 38.15 0.91
C GLU A 104 34.38 38.59 1.11
N TYR A 105 35.09 38.77 0.00
CA TYR A 105 36.47 39.24 -0.08
C TYR A 105 36.54 40.40 -1.08
N PHE A 106 37.30 41.44 -0.76
CA PHE A 106 37.38 42.67 -1.54
C PHE A 106 38.82 42.97 -1.91
N HIS A 107 39.03 43.38 -3.16
CA HIS A 107 40.35 43.72 -3.67
C HIS A 107 40.26 45.01 -4.50
N ASN A 108 41.17 45.96 -4.26
CA ASN A 108 41.11 47.34 -4.75
C ASN A 108 39.85 48.10 -4.28
N THR A 109 39.45 47.90 -3.02
CA THR A 109 38.35 48.62 -2.35
C THR A 109 38.53 50.12 -2.52
N SER A 110 37.44 50.82 -2.91
CA SER A 110 37.46 52.24 -3.27
C SER A 110 38.50 52.60 -4.35
N TRP A 111 38.64 51.77 -5.39
CA TRP A 111 39.64 51.90 -6.46
C TRP A 111 41.09 51.97 -5.93
N GLY A 112 41.38 51.28 -4.83
CA GLY A 112 42.69 51.29 -4.18
C GLY A 112 43.02 52.59 -3.42
N GLN A 113 42.05 53.48 -3.19
CA GLN A 113 42.25 54.73 -2.45
C GLN A 113 42.18 54.57 -0.92
N GLY A 114 41.68 53.42 -0.43
CA GLY A 114 41.69 53.07 1.00
C GLY A 114 42.78 52.05 1.35
N PRO A 115 42.98 51.74 2.65
CA PRO A 115 43.72 50.55 3.06
C PRO A 115 43.21 49.30 2.33
N GLN A 116 44.13 48.38 2.04
CA GLN A 116 43.82 47.07 1.49
C GLN A 116 44.39 46.01 2.44
N ASP A 117 43.63 44.95 2.62
CA ASP A 117 44.00 43.76 3.39
C ASP A 117 43.76 42.51 2.52
N ASP A 118 44.33 41.38 2.94
CA ASP A 118 44.09 40.07 2.33
C ASP A 118 42.97 39.29 3.05
N ASP A 119 42.26 39.96 3.97
CA ASP A 119 41.21 39.40 4.81
C ASP A 119 39.84 39.40 4.11
N GLY A 120 38.98 38.46 4.47
CA GLY A 120 37.58 38.43 4.06
C GLY A 120 36.68 38.00 5.22
N TYR A 121 35.40 38.32 5.13
CA TYR A 121 34.43 38.05 6.20
C TYR A 121 33.34 37.07 5.77
N LEU A 122 32.81 36.35 6.75
CA LEU A 122 31.67 35.44 6.59
C LEU A 122 30.38 36.15 7.05
N LEU A 123 29.35 36.11 6.19
CA LEU A 123 27.97 36.51 6.46
C LEU A 123 27.07 35.27 6.60
#